data_AF-A0A9Q8L6N2-F1
#
_entry.id   AF-A0A9Q8L6N2-F1
#
_cell.length_a   1.000
_cell.length_b   1.000
_cell.length_c   1.000
_cell.angle_alpha   90.00
_cell.angle_beta   90.00
_cell.angle_gamma   90.00
#
_symmetry.space_group_name_H-M   'P 1'
#
loop_
_entity.id
_entity.type
_entity.pdbx_description
1 polymer ?
#
loop_
_entity_poly.entity_id
_entity_poly.type
_entity_poly.pdbx_seq_one_letter_code
_entity_poly.pdbx_strand_id
1 'polypeptide(L)'
;MSLVNLAHVCSHLQNASLARLGLTSIPYTKWHLSLALLLQKQGFLSQVKLGGPSPPASCFGQGPRDDHTVTNHPHGSAGRSRFSSEAALAKMVRQHWTPSQLQQYGFGQEAIDFAQEHGRRTLEQLNAQGWQRRTAQYLFDIRSQVETIAEEWDREYARRREICETPEQIQALDEELGATPEARYERVQEDLVAQLQPEQAQIYTKYASVPIDELQTVDYNEADISSIAGDKVYLTEREIRQNGITIDAMGLRIPNQQVTLPREEFQDPDMMEAEGVVTQANRASRRLWLGLKYYQSSPVLSKAKMISKPTKRIWLSSGDLARIVRGRNAGEVKPLTQIGEIMAISTDRGIMEARECVERKIGGQPLCRVW
;
A
#
# COMPACT_ATOMS: atom_id res chain seq x y z
N MET A 1 -7.50 -23.98 -30.83
CA MET A 1 -7.89 -22.56 -30.70
C MET A 1 -9.29 -22.36 -31.25
N SER A 2 -10.16 -21.68 -30.50
CA SER A 2 -11.56 -21.52 -30.89
C SER A 2 -11.76 -20.26 -31.73
N LEU A 3 -11.98 -20.43 -33.03
CA LEU A 3 -12.45 -19.34 -33.92
C LEU A 3 -13.78 -18.74 -33.42
N VAL A 4 -14.51 -19.46 -32.55
CA VAL A 4 -15.74 -18.97 -31.90
C VAL A 4 -15.40 -17.79 -30.98
N ASN A 5 -14.36 -17.93 -30.16
CA ASN A 5 -13.93 -16.86 -29.25
C ASN A 5 -13.45 -15.62 -30.02
N LEU A 6 -12.75 -15.83 -31.15
CA LEU A 6 -12.33 -14.73 -32.02
C LEU A 6 -13.54 -14.00 -32.63
N ALA A 7 -14.59 -14.73 -33.03
CA ALA A 7 -15.82 -14.14 -33.52
C ALA A 7 -16.52 -13.28 -32.44
N HIS A 8 -16.54 -13.75 -31.18
CA HIS A 8 -17.04 -12.95 -30.07
C HIS A 8 -16.21 -11.68 -29.84
N VAL A 9 -14.87 -11.78 -29.90
CA VAL A 9 -13.97 -10.62 -29.78
C VAL A 9 -14.21 -9.61 -30.91
N CYS A 10 -14.32 -10.05 -32.16
CA CYS A 10 -14.61 -9.16 -33.29
C CYS A 10 -15.96 -8.45 -33.13
N SER A 11 -17.01 -9.18 -32.75
CA SER A 11 -18.33 -8.61 -32.48
C SER A 11 -18.29 -7.61 -31.31
N HIS A 12 -17.62 -7.96 -30.21
CA HIS A 12 -17.46 -7.09 -29.05
C HIS A 12 -16.73 -5.79 -29.39
N LEU A 13 -15.60 -5.87 -30.11
CA LEU A 13 -14.84 -4.69 -30.55
C LEU A 13 -15.67 -3.78 -31.45
N GLN A 14 -16.39 -4.36 -32.42
CA GLN A 14 -17.27 -3.58 -33.29
C GLN A 14 -18.37 -2.89 -32.48
N ASN A 15 -19.05 -3.61 -31.58
CA ASN A 15 -20.13 -3.05 -30.80
C ASN A 15 -19.66 -1.96 -29.83
N ALA A 16 -18.54 -2.19 -29.13
CA ALA A 16 -17.95 -1.21 -28.22
C ALA A 16 -17.50 0.05 -28.97
N SER A 17 -16.92 -0.14 -30.17
CA SER A 17 -16.50 0.95 -31.03
C SER A 17 -17.68 1.79 -31.50
N LEU A 18 -18.73 1.16 -32.02
CA LEU A 18 -19.97 1.84 -32.45
C LEU A 18 -20.70 2.52 -31.28
N ALA A 19 -20.63 1.95 -30.07
CA ALA A 19 -21.16 2.55 -28.85
C ALA A 19 -20.33 3.73 -28.31
N ARG A 20 -19.21 4.09 -28.97
CA ARG A 20 -18.34 5.22 -28.61
C ARG A 20 -17.70 5.11 -27.22
N LEU A 21 -17.37 3.90 -26.77
CA LEU A 21 -16.66 3.67 -25.51
C LEU A 21 -15.17 4.02 -25.65
N GLY A 22 -14.58 4.75 -24.71
CA GLY A 22 -13.14 5.04 -24.73
C GLY A 22 -12.26 3.81 -24.46
N LEU A 23 -12.77 2.84 -23.70
CA LEU A 23 -12.05 1.67 -23.23
C LEU A 23 -12.98 0.43 -23.26
N THR A 24 -12.41 -0.73 -23.60
CA THR A 24 -13.12 -2.03 -23.55
C THR A 24 -12.17 -3.10 -23.06
N SER A 25 -12.69 -4.26 -22.63
CA SER A 25 -11.86 -5.39 -22.23
C SER A 25 -12.30 -6.70 -22.87
N ILE A 26 -11.33 -7.52 -23.26
CA ILE A 26 -11.53 -8.87 -23.82
C ILE A 26 -10.81 -9.92 -22.96
N PRO A 27 -11.27 -11.18 -22.93
CA PRO A 27 -10.58 -12.23 -22.15
C PRO A 27 -9.14 -12.44 -22.63
N TYR A 28 -8.20 -12.58 -21.69
CA TYR A 28 -6.79 -12.77 -22.01
C TYR A 28 -6.53 -14.14 -22.63
N THR A 29 -5.92 -14.14 -23.81
CA THR A 29 -5.20 -15.29 -24.36
C THR A 29 -3.98 -14.76 -25.12
N LYS A 30 -2.93 -15.58 -25.27
CA LYS A 30 -1.75 -15.22 -26.10
C LYS A 30 -2.16 -14.83 -27.53
N TRP A 31 -3.21 -15.47 -28.05
CA TRP A 31 -3.79 -15.22 -29.37
C TRP A 31 -4.54 -13.89 -29.46
N HIS A 32 -5.32 -13.54 -28.45
CA HIS A 32 -5.99 -12.24 -28.41
C HIS A 32 -4.98 -11.11 -28.23
N LEU A 33 -3.93 -11.33 -27.44
CA LEU A 33 -2.85 -10.37 -27.27
C LEU A 33 -2.12 -10.10 -28.58
N SER A 34 -1.73 -11.13 -29.34
CA SER A 34 -1.06 -10.93 -30.64
C SER A 34 -1.95 -10.21 -31.64
N LEU A 35 -3.26 -10.51 -31.67
CA LEU A 35 -4.21 -9.78 -32.52
C LEU A 35 -4.37 -8.33 -32.08
N ALA A 36 -4.52 -8.06 -30.78
CA ALA A 36 -4.63 -6.70 -30.24
C ALA A 36 -3.37 -5.87 -30.52
N LEU A 37 -2.18 -6.46 -30.38
CA LEU A 37 -0.91 -5.81 -30.73
C LEU A 37 -0.82 -5.51 -32.23
N LEU A 38 -1.30 -6.40 -33.10
CA LEU A 38 -1.40 -6.11 -34.53
C LEU A 38 -2.33 -4.94 -34.80
N LEU A 39 -3.52 -4.91 -34.17
CA LEU A 39 -4.46 -3.80 -34.32
C LEU A 39 -3.88 -2.48 -33.78
N GLN A 40 -3.10 -2.52 -32.71
CA GLN A 40 -2.38 -1.36 -32.19
C GLN A 40 -1.30 -0.89 -33.17
N LYS A 41 -0.48 -1.80 -33.71
CA LYS A 41 0.55 -1.52 -34.72
C LYS A 41 -0.05 -0.88 -35.98
N GLN A 42 -1.21 -1.36 -36.42
CA GLN A 42 -1.94 -0.82 -37.57
C GLN A 42 -2.77 0.45 -37.24
N GLY A 43 -2.71 0.93 -36.00
CA GLY A 43 -3.29 2.20 -35.60
C GLY A 43 -4.78 2.15 -35.22
N PHE A 44 -5.44 1.00 -35.22
CA PHE A 44 -6.85 0.86 -34.82
C PHE A 44 -7.08 1.03 -33.32
N LEU A 45 -6.14 0.58 -32.49
CA LEU A 45 -6.18 0.70 -31.04
C LEU A 45 -5.16 1.73 -30.54
N SER A 46 -5.47 2.45 -29.46
CA SER A 46 -4.55 3.39 -28.83
C SER A 46 -3.60 2.68 -27.87
N GLN A 47 -4.15 1.82 -27.03
CA GLN A 47 -3.41 1.09 -26.00
C GLN A 47 -3.90 -0.35 -25.87
N VAL A 48 -2.97 -1.23 -25.47
CA VAL A 48 -3.24 -2.61 -25.08
C VAL A 48 -2.56 -2.84 -23.74
N LYS A 49 -3.33 -3.14 -22.70
CA LYS A 49 -2.85 -3.37 -21.33
C LYS A 49 -3.39 -4.66 -20.77
N LEU A 50 -2.55 -5.39 -20.03
CA LEU A 50 -2.96 -6.59 -19.32
C LEU A 50 -3.40 -6.22 -17.90
N GLY A 51 -4.62 -6.59 -17.53
CA GLY A 51 -5.20 -6.27 -16.22
C GLY A 51 -6.13 -7.36 -15.70
N GLY A 52 -6.75 -7.08 -14.56
CA GLY A 52 -7.78 -7.92 -13.96
C GLY A 52 -9.17 -7.67 -14.56
N PRO A 53 -10.24 -8.03 -13.84
CA PRO A 53 -11.61 -7.69 -14.22
C PRO A 53 -11.90 -6.18 -14.17
N SER A 54 -11.11 -5.44 -13.41
CA SER A 54 -11.09 -3.98 -13.31
C SER A 54 -10.07 -3.36 -14.29
N PRO A 55 -10.33 -2.16 -14.83
CA PRO A 55 -9.40 -1.46 -15.71
C PRO A 55 -8.14 -1.05 -14.96
N PRO A 56 -6.94 -1.30 -15.51
CA PRO A 56 -5.69 -0.87 -14.89
C PRO A 56 -5.65 0.65 -14.85
N ALA A 57 -5.09 1.20 -13.78
CA ALA A 57 -5.02 2.65 -13.62
C ALA A 57 -4.17 3.32 -14.70
N SER A 58 -3.19 2.59 -15.24
CA SER A 58 -2.40 3.02 -16.38
C SER A 58 -3.21 3.23 -17.67
N CYS A 59 -4.47 2.78 -17.73
CA CYS A 59 -5.38 3.06 -18.84
C CYS A 59 -6.04 4.44 -18.77
N PHE A 60 -6.08 5.07 -17.60
CA PHE A 60 -6.64 6.41 -17.40
C PHE A 60 -5.52 7.44 -17.33
N GLY A 61 -5.80 8.69 -17.71
CA GLY A 61 -4.91 9.81 -17.38
C GLY A 61 -4.76 9.95 -15.86
N GLN A 62 -3.77 10.71 -15.40
CA GLN A 62 -3.66 11.12 -13.98
C GLN A 62 -4.84 12.06 -13.64
N GLY A 63 -6.05 11.51 -13.54
CA GLY A 63 -7.25 12.24 -13.19
C GLY A 63 -7.35 12.48 -11.68
N PRO A 64 -8.35 13.28 -11.24
CA PRO A 64 -8.59 13.51 -9.83
C PRO A 64 -8.79 12.18 -9.09
N ARG A 65 -8.28 12.12 -7.86
CA ARG A 65 -8.46 10.98 -6.97
C ARG A 65 -9.97 10.79 -6.74
N ASP A 66 -10.46 9.60 -7.03
CA ASP A 66 -11.86 9.22 -6.77
C ASP A 66 -12.04 9.01 -5.26
N ASP A 67 -13.00 9.67 -4.63
CA ASP A 67 -13.22 9.62 -3.16
C ASP A 67 -13.88 8.31 -2.67
N HIS A 68 -13.66 7.19 -3.37
CA HIS A 68 -13.90 5.81 -2.91
C HIS A 68 -15.28 5.45 -2.32
N THR A 69 -16.34 6.25 -2.57
CA THR A 69 -17.70 5.92 -2.11
C THR A 69 -18.45 4.93 -3.01
N VAL A 70 -17.94 4.66 -4.22
CA VAL A 70 -18.62 3.81 -5.23
C VAL A 70 -17.85 2.51 -5.54
N THR A 71 -16.55 2.44 -5.22
CA THR A 71 -15.71 1.25 -5.49
C THR A 71 -14.89 0.90 -4.25
N ASN A 72 -15.04 -0.34 -3.75
CA ASN A 72 -14.32 -0.90 -2.59
C ASN A 72 -12.78 -1.01 -2.76
N HIS A 73 -12.19 -0.44 -3.82
CA HIS A 73 -10.78 -0.62 -4.14
C HIS A 73 -9.99 0.70 -4.05
N PRO A 74 -8.90 0.76 -3.26
CA PRO A 74 -8.10 1.97 -3.14
C PRO A 74 -7.27 2.19 -4.43
N HIS A 75 -7.60 3.24 -5.18
CA HIS A 75 -6.92 3.59 -6.43
C HIS A 75 -5.83 4.66 -6.22
N GLY A 76 -5.25 4.75 -5.01
CA GLY A 76 -4.08 5.60 -4.69
C GLY A 76 -2.76 4.83 -4.54
N SER A 77 -1.65 5.55 -4.36
CA SER A 77 -0.33 4.98 -4.00
C SER A 77 -0.40 4.11 -2.73
N ALA A 78 -1.21 4.53 -1.76
CA ALA A 78 -1.50 3.82 -0.51
C ALA A 78 -1.85 2.33 -0.71
N GLY A 79 -2.61 2.02 -1.77
CA GLY A 79 -3.05 0.66 -2.07
C GLY A 79 -2.12 -0.12 -3.01
N ARG A 80 -1.16 0.55 -3.66
CA ARG A 80 -0.32 -0.04 -4.72
C ARG A 80 1.10 -0.38 -4.28
N SER A 81 1.68 0.40 -3.36
CA SER A 81 3.03 0.17 -2.86
C SER A 81 3.00 -0.23 -1.39
N ARG A 82 3.54 -1.41 -1.08
CA ARG A 82 3.71 -1.93 0.29
C ARG A 82 4.60 -1.03 1.15
N PHE A 83 5.48 -0.25 0.51
CA PHE A 83 6.46 0.61 1.16
C PHE A 83 6.15 2.10 0.96
N SER A 84 4.87 2.44 0.76
CA SER A 84 4.44 3.84 0.70
C SER A 84 4.52 4.53 2.06
N SER A 85 4.57 5.86 2.05
CA SER A 85 4.53 6.71 3.25
C SER A 85 3.24 6.51 4.06
N GLU A 86 2.10 6.38 3.38
CA GLU A 86 0.79 6.11 3.97
C GLU A 86 0.74 4.72 4.63
N ALA A 87 1.44 3.72 4.06
CA ALA A 87 1.56 2.39 4.64
C ALA A 87 2.48 2.35 5.87
N ALA A 88 3.58 3.11 5.86
CA ALA A 88 4.45 3.27 7.02
C ALA A 88 3.70 3.93 8.18
N LEU A 89 2.94 5.01 7.88
CA LEU A 89 2.10 5.70 8.85
C LEU A 89 1.03 4.76 9.44
N ALA A 90 0.38 3.94 8.61
CA ALA A 90 -0.61 2.96 9.09
C ALA A 90 0.00 1.92 10.05
N LYS A 91 1.22 1.45 9.79
CA LYS A 91 1.94 0.52 10.68
C LYS A 91 2.30 1.16 12.02
N MET A 92 2.77 2.41 12.00
CA MET A 92 3.08 3.15 13.22
C MET A 92 1.82 3.41 14.07
N VAL A 93 0.72 3.81 13.44
CA VAL A 93 -0.54 4.14 14.13
C VAL A 93 -1.26 2.91 14.68
N ARG A 94 -1.28 1.79 13.93
CA ARG A 94 -2.03 0.59 14.32
C ARG A 94 -1.22 -0.40 15.15
N GLN A 95 0.08 -0.52 14.88
CA GLN A 95 0.94 -1.54 15.48
C GLN A 95 2.06 -0.94 16.35
N HIS A 96 2.10 0.40 16.50
CA HIS A 96 3.09 1.12 17.31
C HIS A 96 4.55 0.80 16.93
N TRP A 97 4.79 0.57 15.63
CA TRP A 97 6.12 0.23 15.13
C TRP A 97 7.11 1.38 15.29
N THR A 98 8.33 1.04 15.71
CA THR A 98 9.44 1.98 15.79
C THR A 98 10.04 2.25 14.41
N PRO A 99 10.74 3.38 14.22
CA PRO A 99 11.47 3.66 12.98
C PRO A 99 12.42 2.53 12.56
N SER A 100 13.11 1.93 13.52
CA SER A 100 14.02 0.82 13.30
C SER A 100 13.29 -0.43 12.80
N GLN A 101 12.09 -0.72 13.32
CA GLN A 101 11.25 -1.83 12.85
C GLN A 101 10.73 -1.58 11.43
N LEU A 102 10.34 -0.35 11.10
CA LEU A 102 9.94 0.02 9.74
C LEU A 102 11.10 -0.15 8.75
N GLN A 103 12.31 0.28 9.14
CA GLN A 103 13.51 0.12 8.31
C GLN A 103 13.85 -1.35 8.07
N GLN A 104 13.84 -2.18 9.13
CA GLN A 104 14.06 -3.63 9.02
C GLN A 104 13.02 -4.32 8.14
N TYR A 105 11.77 -3.83 8.14
CA TYR A 105 10.71 -4.35 7.30
C TYR A 105 10.87 -3.98 5.82
N GLY A 106 11.69 -2.96 5.50
CA GLY A 106 12.02 -2.54 4.14
C GLY A 106 11.39 -1.22 3.68
N PHE A 107 10.87 -0.39 4.60
CA PHE A 107 10.41 0.95 4.24
C PHE A 107 11.59 1.86 3.88
N GLY A 108 11.39 2.73 2.88
CA GLY A 108 12.35 3.77 2.52
C GLY A 108 12.41 4.90 3.55
N GLN A 109 13.51 5.65 3.57
CA GLN A 109 13.76 6.70 4.57
C GLN A 109 12.71 7.81 4.53
N GLU A 110 12.32 8.27 3.34
CA GLU A 110 11.22 9.24 3.15
C GLU A 110 9.89 8.78 3.77
N ALA A 111 9.58 7.49 3.65
CA ALA A 111 8.35 6.92 4.21
C ALA A 111 8.41 6.82 5.75
N ILE A 112 9.59 6.55 6.29
CA ILE A 112 9.82 6.50 7.74
C ILE A 112 9.73 7.90 8.35
N ASP A 113 10.35 8.90 7.72
CA ASP A 113 10.33 10.29 8.19
C ASP A 113 8.90 10.84 8.17
N PHE A 114 8.17 10.61 7.08
CA PHE A 114 6.75 10.95 6.98
C PHE A 114 5.90 10.28 8.07
N ALA A 115 6.14 9.00 8.35
CA ALA A 115 5.41 8.27 9.40
C ALA A 115 5.73 8.82 10.79
N GLN A 116 6.97 9.21 11.07
CA GLN A 116 7.36 9.83 12.34
C GLN A 116 6.68 11.19 12.54
N GLU A 117 6.71 12.03 11.51
CA GLU A 117 6.16 13.39 11.56
C GLU A 117 4.65 13.38 11.79
N HIS A 118 3.92 12.45 11.17
CA HIS A 118 2.45 12.43 11.21
C HIS A 118 1.84 11.32 12.08
N GLY A 119 2.66 10.41 12.60
CA GLY A 119 2.21 9.28 13.43
C GLY A 119 2.33 9.53 14.93
N ARG A 120 3.13 10.50 15.35
CA ARG A 120 3.35 10.86 16.76
C ARG A 120 2.66 12.17 17.12
N ARG A 121 2.18 12.25 18.36
CA ARG A 121 1.69 13.50 18.95
C ARG A 121 2.87 14.42 19.24
N THR A 122 2.70 15.71 18.97
CA THR A 122 3.68 16.72 19.35
C THR A 122 3.64 16.97 20.85
N LEU A 123 4.71 17.58 21.39
CA LEU A 123 4.78 18.01 22.79
C LEU A 123 3.56 18.86 23.20
N GLU A 124 3.14 19.79 22.35
CA GLU A 124 1.97 20.64 22.60
C GLU A 124 0.68 19.84 22.74
N GLN A 125 0.49 18.81 21.89
CA GLN A 125 -0.67 17.94 21.95
C GLN A 125 -0.67 17.07 23.22
N LEU A 126 0.50 16.58 23.65
CA LEU A 126 0.64 15.82 24.89
C LEU A 126 0.36 16.70 26.11
N ASN A 127 0.84 17.94 26.11
CA ASN A 127 0.58 18.91 27.18
C ASN A 127 -0.90 19.28 27.24
N ALA A 128 -1.55 19.48 26.08
CA ALA A 128 -2.99 19.73 26.00
C ALA A 128 -3.84 18.57 26.56
N GLN A 129 -3.34 17.33 26.49
CA GLN A 129 -3.95 16.15 27.12
C GLN A 129 -3.65 16.01 28.62
N GLY A 130 -2.85 16.92 29.19
CA GLY A 130 -2.48 16.93 30.60
C GLY A 130 -1.39 15.94 30.98
N TRP A 131 -0.57 15.48 30.02
CA TRP A 131 0.51 14.54 30.31
C TRP A 131 1.60 15.11 31.22
N GLN A 132 1.85 16.42 31.16
CA GLN A 132 2.76 17.09 32.10
C GLN A 132 2.38 16.84 33.56
N ARG A 133 1.10 17.01 33.89
CA ARG A 133 0.58 16.76 35.24
C ARG A 133 0.65 15.28 35.62
N ARG A 134 0.40 14.37 34.67
CA ARG A 134 0.50 12.93 34.91
C ARG A 134 1.93 12.47 35.16
N THR A 135 2.91 13.06 34.46
CA THR A 135 4.33 12.81 34.70
C THR A 135 4.73 13.24 36.10
N ALA A 136 4.31 14.43 36.54
CA ALA A 136 4.54 14.90 37.90
C ALA A 136 3.88 13.96 38.94
N GLN A 137 2.64 13.53 38.70
CA GLN A 137 1.93 12.57 39.56
C GLN A 137 2.64 11.22 39.62
N TYR A 138 3.13 10.71 38.49
CA TYR A 138 3.87 9.45 38.45
C TYR A 138 5.15 9.50 39.31
N LEU A 139 5.92 10.60 39.20
CA LEU A 139 7.10 10.80 40.04
C LEU A 139 6.75 10.93 41.52
N PHE A 140 5.64 11.62 41.83
CA PHE A 140 5.13 11.73 43.19
C PHE A 140 4.71 10.36 43.75
N ASP A 141 3.98 9.56 42.98
CA ASP A 141 3.52 8.24 43.39
C ASP A 141 4.69 7.30 43.69
N ILE A 142 5.75 7.34 42.86
CA ILE A 142 7.00 6.59 43.12
C ILE A 142 7.63 7.03 44.45
N ARG A 143 7.76 8.33 44.68
CA ARG A 143 8.37 8.83 45.92
C ARG A 143 7.54 8.47 47.15
N SER A 144 6.22 8.59 47.05
CA SER A 144 5.30 8.20 48.12
C SER A 144 5.38 6.69 48.41
N GLN A 145 5.55 5.84 47.40
CA GLN A 145 5.80 4.40 47.61
C GLN A 145 7.12 4.15 48.32
N VAL A 146 8.21 4.82 47.93
CA VAL A 146 9.51 4.73 48.61
C VAL A 146 9.38 5.14 50.08
N GLU A 147 8.72 6.27 50.37
CA GLU A 147 8.48 6.74 51.74
C GLU A 147 7.67 5.73 52.55
N THR A 148 6.58 5.20 51.98
CA THR A 148 5.71 4.23 52.67
C THR A 148 6.46 2.94 53.02
N ILE A 149 7.24 2.41 52.08
CA ILE A 149 8.03 1.19 52.29
C ILE A 149 9.16 1.45 53.30
N ALA A 150 9.82 2.62 53.22
CA ALA A 150 10.86 3.00 54.17
C ALA A 150 10.30 3.10 55.61
N GLU A 151 9.10 3.67 55.81
CA GLU A 151 8.45 3.72 57.12
C GLU A 151 8.08 2.32 57.65
N GLU A 152 7.67 1.41 56.78
CA GLU A 152 7.40 0.02 57.16
C GLU A 152 8.68 -0.69 57.60
N TRP A 153 9.78 -0.49 56.88
CA TRP A 153 11.11 -1.00 57.22
C TRP A 153 11.63 -0.40 58.53
N ASP A 154 11.41 0.89 58.77
CA ASP A 154 11.74 1.54 60.05
C ASP A 154 10.96 0.92 61.22
N ARG A 155 9.66 0.70 61.05
CA ARG A 155 8.81 0.04 62.05
C ARG A 155 9.22 -1.42 62.28
N GLU A 156 9.62 -2.12 61.23
CA GLU A 156 10.10 -3.49 61.32
C GLU A 156 11.47 -3.58 62.01
N TYR A 157 12.41 -2.69 61.65
CA TYR A 157 13.70 -2.56 62.31
C TYR A 157 13.51 -2.29 63.80
N ALA A 158 12.65 -1.33 64.17
CA ALA A 158 12.36 -1.02 65.58
C ALA A 158 11.84 -2.25 66.35
N ARG A 159 10.89 -3.00 65.78
CA ARG A 159 10.35 -4.23 66.40
C ARG A 159 11.40 -5.33 66.55
N ARG A 160 12.21 -5.58 65.51
CA ARG A 160 13.25 -6.62 65.56
C ARG A 160 14.38 -6.22 66.52
N ARG A 161 14.72 -4.93 66.57
CA ARG A 161 15.75 -4.37 67.45
C ARG A 161 15.45 -4.58 68.94
N GLU A 162 14.17 -4.53 69.33
CA GLU A 162 13.71 -4.81 70.70
C GLU A 162 13.95 -6.27 71.15
N ILE A 163 14.07 -7.19 70.19
CA ILE A 163 14.23 -8.64 70.44
C ILE A 163 15.71 -9.06 70.37
N CYS A 164 16.58 -8.24 69.78
CA CYS A 164 18.01 -8.53 69.66
C CYS A 164 18.75 -8.32 70.99
N GLU A 165 19.35 -9.38 71.53
CA GLU A 165 20.09 -9.35 72.80
C GLU A 165 21.61 -9.30 72.61
N THR A 166 22.14 -9.82 71.49
CA THR A 166 23.60 -9.89 71.23
C THR A 166 24.07 -8.85 70.20
N PRO A 167 25.31 -8.33 70.32
CA PRO A 167 25.88 -7.38 69.35
C PRO A 167 25.98 -7.96 67.93
N GLU A 168 26.16 -9.28 67.79
CA GLU A 168 26.18 -9.97 66.49
C GLU A 168 24.80 -9.96 65.81
N GLN A 169 23.71 -10.12 66.57
CA GLN A 169 22.34 -10.02 66.04
C GLN A 169 22.00 -8.60 65.57
N ILE A 170 22.55 -7.60 66.25
CA ILE A 170 22.36 -6.18 65.90
C ILE A 170 23.11 -5.86 64.61
N GLN A 171 24.36 -6.31 64.48
CA GLN A 171 25.12 -6.15 63.25
C GLN A 171 24.46 -6.85 62.07
N ALA A 172 23.95 -8.06 62.25
CA ALA A 172 23.20 -8.77 61.20
C ALA A 172 21.93 -8.01 60.76
N LEU A 173 21.19 -7.42 61.72
CA LEU A 173 20.01 -6.59 61.45
C LEU A 173 20.38 -5.30 60.69
N ASP A 174 21.50 -4.67 61.07
CA ASP A 174 22.03 -3.45 60.45
C ASP A 174 22.51 -3.71 59.01
N GLU A 175 23.07 -4.88 58.74
CA GLU A 175 23.48 -5.31 57.39
C GLU A 175 22.27 -5.65 56.49
N GLU A 176 21.22 -6.25 57.06
CA GLU A 176 20.02 -6.67 56.34
C GLU A 176 19.15 -5.47 55.94
N LEU A 177 18.74 -4.65 56.92
CA LEU A 177 17.79 -3.56 56.69
C LEU A 177 18.49 -2.23 56.42
N GLY A 178 19.62 -1.96 57.10
CA GLY A 178 20.35 -0.69 57.08
C GLY A 178 20.42 -0.05 58.47
N ALA A 179 21.61 0.41 58.88
CA ALA A 179 21.87 0.90 60.24
C ALA A 179 21.17 2.24 60.57
N THR A 180 21.11 3.17 59.60
CA THR A 180 20.46 4.49 59.76
C THR A 180 19.15 4.56 58.98
N PRO A 181 18.16 5.37 59.41
CA PRO A 181 16.94 5.60 58.64
C PRO A 181 17.21 6.04 57.19
N GLU A 182 18.25 6.87 57.00
CA GLU A 182 18.69 7.33 55.68
C GLU A 182 19.20 6.17 54.81
N ALA A 183 20.03 5.27 55.36
CA ALA A 183 20.52 4.10 54.63
C ALA A 183 19.40 3.12 54.26
N ARG A 184 18.36 3.02 55.10
CA ARG A 184 17.16 2.22 54.78
C ARG A 184 16.36 2.84 53.64
N TYR A 185 16.19 4.17 53.67
CA TYR A 185 15.52 4.91 52.59
C TYR A 185 16.26 4.75 51.26
N GLU A 186 17.59 4.95 51.24
CA GLU A 186 18.41 4.78 50.03
C GLU A 186 18.29 3.37 49.46
N ARG A 187 18.30 2.34 50.31
CA ARG A 187 18.19 0.94 49.89
C ARG A 187 16.83 0.64 49.28
N VAL A 188 15.75 1.09 49.92
CA VAL A 188 14.38 0.96 49.38
C VAL A 188 14.26 1.70 48.05
N GLN A 189 14.87 2.89 47.94
CA GLN A 189 14.90 3.66 46.71
C GLN A 189 15.65 2.90 45.60
N GLU A 190 16.82 2.34 45.88
CA GLU A 190 17.59 1.53 44.92
C GLU A 190 16.80 0.29 44.47
N ASP A 191 16.20 -0.44 45.41
CA ASP A 191 15.40 -1.64 45.14
C ASP A 191 14.17 -1.33 44.28
N LEU A 192 13.49 -0.22 44.55
CA LEU A 192 12.31 0.19 43.80
C LEU A 192 12.69 0.72 42.41
N VAL A 193 13.76 1.52 42.30
CA VAL A 193 14.28 1.99 41.01
C VAL A 193 14.76 0.82 40.15
N ALA A 194 15.35 -0.21 40.74
CA ALA A 194 15.76 -1.42 40.04
C ALA A 194 14.58 -2.22 39.46
N GLN A 195 13.37 -2.06 39.99
CA GLN A 195 12.15 -2.70 39.48
C GLN A 195 11.49 -1.92 38.34
N LEU A 196 11.84 -0.64 38.14
CA LEU A 196 11.30 0.19 37.08
C LEU A 196 11.89 -0.17 35.71
N GLN A 197 11.18 0.19 34.63
CA GLN A 197 11.74 0.11 33.27
C GLN A 197 12.96 1.04 33.17
N PRO A 198 13.99 0.69 32.37
CA PRO A 198 15.25 1.44 32.33
C PRO A 198 15.05 2.91 31.91
N GLU A 199 14.09 3.19 31.03
CA GLU A 199 13.72 4.55 30.63
C GLU A 199 13.08 5.33 31.79
N GLN A 200 12.19 4.69 32.56
CA GLN A 200 11.51 5.31 33.71
C GLN A 200 12.47 5.56 34.87
N ALA A 201 13.39 4.63 35.12
CA ALA A 201 14.46 4.77 36.10
C ALA A 201 15.34 6.01 35.80
N GLN A 202 15.73 6.20 34.54
CA GLN A 202 16.52 7.38 34.12
C GLN A 202 15.76 8.69 34.39
N ILE A 203 14.45 8.73 34.11
CA ILE A 203 13.63 9.90 34.39
C ILE A 203 13.57 10.17 35.89
N TYR A 204 13.35 9.13 36.70
CA TYR A 204 13.33 9.27 38.15
C TYR A 204 14.66 9.84 38.67
N THR A 205 15.80 9.28 38.27
CA THR A 205 17.12 9.78 38.67
C THR A 205 17.35 11.22 38.22
N LYS A 206 16.93 11.58 37.00
CA LYS A 206 17.06 12.94 36.46
C LYS A 206 16.30 13.98 37.27
N TYR A 207 15.11 13.64 37.77
CA TYR A 207 14.25 14.54 38.55
C TYR A 207 14.29 14.28 40.05
N ALA A 208 15.17 13.40 40.56
CA ALA A 208 15.22 13.03 41.97
C ALA A 208 15.48 14.21 42.90
N SER A 209 16.31 15.18 42.47
CA SER A 209 16.67 16.36 43.28
C SER A 209 15.60 17.45 43.33
N VAL A 210 14.55 17.36 42.52
CA VAL A 210 13.49 18.38 42.47
C VAL A 210 12.55 18.22 43.67
N PRO A 211 12.23 19.27 44.44
CA PRO A 211 11.25 19.20 45.53
C PRO A 211 9.87 18.77 45.05
N ILE A 212 9.11 18.06 45.90
CA ILE A 212 7.78 17.52 45.56
C ILE A 212 6.81 18.64 45.09
N ASP A 213 6.84 19.79 45.75
CA ASP A 213 5.94 20.92 45.46
C ASP A 213 6.20 21.55 44.08
N GLU A 214 7.42 21.42 43.58
CA GLU A 214 7.86 21.99 42.31
C GLU A 214 7.65 21.03 41.12
N LEU A 215 7.38 19.74 41.36
CA LEU A 215 7.21 18.75 40.29
C LEU A 215 6.09 19.11 39.30
N GLN A 216 5.07 19.86 39.75
CA GLN A 216 3.96 20.28 38.88
C GLN A 216 4.29 21.47 37.98
N THR A 217 5.28 22.29 38.36
CA THR A 217 5.70 23.49 37.62
C THR A 217 6.91 23.23 36.73
N VAL A 218 7.53 22.05 36.82
CA VAL A 218 8.61 21.64 35.93
C VAL A 218 8.11 21.44 34.50
N ASP A 219 8.85 22.02 33.56
CA ASP A 219 8.71 21.75 32.12
C ASP A 219 9.51 20.49 31.75
N TYR A 220 8.81 19.38 31.61
CA TYR A 220 9.40 18.10 31.22
C TYR A 220 9.70 18.08 29.71
N ASN A 221 10.83 17.48 29.33
CA ASN A 221 11.19 17.33 27.92
C ASN A 221 10.24 16.37 27.19
N GLU A 222 10.13 16.51 25.87
CA GLU A 222 9.32 15.63 25.01
C GLU A 222 9.70 14.16 25.17
N ALA A 223 10.99 13.85 25.29
CA ALA A 223 11.46 12.49 25.51
C ALA A 223 10.92 11.90 26.82
N ASP A 224 10.99 12.65 27.92
CA ASP A 224 10.56 12.21 29.25
C ASP A 224 9.04 11.97 29.29
N ILE A 225 8.28 12.91 28.71
CA ILE A 225 6.81 12.77 28.60
C ILE A 225 6.45 11.59 27.70
N SER A 226 7.17 11.39 26.60
CA SER A 226 6.91 10.30 25.66
C SER A 226 7.13 8.93 26.28
N SER A 227 8.21 8.76 27.06
CA SER A 227 8.48 7.51 27.78
C SER A 227 7.41 7.16 28.81
N ILE A 228 6.82 8.17 29.48
CA ILE A 228 5.73 7.95 30.44
C ILE A 228 4.39 7.72 29.73
N ALA A 229 4.15 8.42 28.63
CA ALA A 229 2.93 8.29 27.84
C ALA A 229 2.83 6.94 27.09
N GLY A 230 3.97 6.31 26.77
CA GLY A 230 4.06 5.00 26.12
C GLY A 230 3.27 4.97 24.81
N ASP A 231 2.31 4.06 24.69
CA ASP A 231 1.47 3.91 23.49
C ASP A 231 0.65 5.17 23.15
N LYS A 232 0.35 6.01 24.16
CA LYS A 232 -0.43 7.25 23.95
C LYS A 232 0.40 8.37 23.33
N VAL A 233 1.65 8.12 22.95
CA VAL A 233 2.41 9.01 22.08
C VAL A 233 1.90 8.92 20.63
N TYR A 234 1.42 7.76 20.20
CA TYR A 234 0.99 7.57 18.81
C TYR A 234 -0.42 8.10 18.57
N LEU A 235 -0.61 8.81 17.47
CA LEU A 235 -1.93 9.25 16.99
C LEU A 235 -2.79 8.03 16.65
N THR A 236 -4.10 8.16 16.80
CA THR A 236 -5.07 7.13 16.42
C THR A 236 -5.56 7.34 15.00
N GLU A 237 -5.95 6.26 14.33
CA GLU A 237 -6.52 6.34 12.97
C GLU A 237 -7.78 7.22 12.91
N ARG A 238 -8.54 7.28 14.00
CA ARG A 238 -9.71 8.15 14.11
C ARG A 238 -9.32 9.63 14.12
N GLU A 239 -8.30 10.01 14.87
CA GLU A 239 -7.82 11.40 14.92
C GLU A 239 -7.25 11.82 13.57
N ILE A 240 -6.49 10.96 12.90
CA ILE A 240 -5.96 11.24 11.55
C ILE A 240 -7.11 11.45 10.55
N ARG A 241 -8.18 10.64 10.62
CA ARG A 241 -9.35 10.81 9.75
C ARG A 241 -10.15 12.08 10.05
N GLN A 242 -10.20 12.51 11.31
CA GLN A 242 -10.96 13.70 11.72
C GLN A 242 -10.21 14.99 11.45
N ASN A 243 -8.92 15.04 11.79
CA ASN A 243 -8.11 16.25 11.74
C ASN A 243 -7.33 16.38 10.43
N GLY A 244 -7.13 15.28 9.69
CA GLY A 244 -6.20 15.24 8.57
C GLY A 244 -4.73 15.32 9.02
N ILE A 245 -3.83 15.45 8.05
CA ILE A 245 -2.40 15.71 8.30
C ILE A 245 -1.99 17.05 7.67
N THR A 246 -0.91 17.63 8.16
CA THR A 246 -0.25 18.78 7.54
C THR A 246 0.79 18.29 6.55
N ILE A 247 0.72 18.70 5.29
CA ILE A 247 1.73 18.34 4.27
C ILE A 247 2.44 19.60 3.79
N ASP A 248 3.76 19.52 3.66
CA ASP A 248 4.57 20.55 3.01
C ASP A 248 4.68 20.26 1.51
N ALA A 249 4.07 21.12 0.69
CA ALA A 249 4.09 21.00 -0.77
C ALA A 249 4.36 22.36 -1.41
N MET A 250 5.35 22.43 -2.32
CA MET A 250 5.74 23.66 -3.02
C MET A 250 6.10 24.83 -2.06
N GLY A 251 6.67 24.51 -0.88
CA GLY A 251 7.02 25.50 0.14
C GLY A 251 5.82 26.07 0.92
N LEU A 252 4.63 25.49 0.76
CA LEU A 252 3.43 25.86 1.50
C LEU A 252 3.02 24.73 2.44
N ARG A 253 2.68 25.10 3.68
CA ARG A 253 2.08 24.19 4.66
C ARG A 253 0.59 24.07 4.39
N ILE A 254 0.12 22.89 4.01
CA ILE A 254 -1.29 22.62 3.74
C ILE A 254 -1.85 21.82 4.93
N PRO A 255 -2.63 22.44 5.84
CA PRO A 255 -3.23 21.75 6.97
C PRO A 255 -4.46 20.94 6.58
N ASN A 256 -4.84 20.00 7.43
CA ASN A 256 -6.07 19.20 7.34
C ASN A 256 -6.22 18.40 6.04
N GLN A 257 -5.11 18.02 5.41
CA GLN A 257 -5.13 17.16 4.24
C GLN A 257 -5.66 15.78 4.63
N GLN A 258 -6.74 15.34 3.98
CA GLN A 258 -7.28 14.01 4.23
C GLN A 258 -6.32 12.94 3.70
N VAL A 259 -6.00 11.98 4.57
CA VAL A 259 -5.19 10.80 4.22
C VAL A 259 -6.01 9.55 4.46
N THR A 260 -6.03 8.69 3.46
CA THR A 260 -6.62 7.36 3.57
C THR A 260 -5.51 6.38 3.92
N LEU A 261 -5.44 5.98 5.19
CA LEU A 261 -4.56 4.89 5.59
C LEU A 261 -5.00 3.61 4.87
N PRO A 262 -4.08 2.85 4.26
CA PRO A 262 -4.43 1.57 3.67
C PRO A 262 -5.08 0.71 4.74
N ARG A 263 -6.27 0.17 4.48
CA ARG A 263 -6.83 -0.86 5.37
C ARG A 263 -5.86 -2.03 5.37
N GLU A 264 -5.59 -2.62 6.54
CA GLU A 264 -4.95 -3.94 6.61
C GLU A 264 -5.99 -4.96 6.14
N GLU A 265 -6.33 -4.97 4.85
CA GLU A 265 -7.36 -5.84 4.32
C GLU A 265 -6.89 -6.49 3.03
N PHE A 266 -7.04 -7.82 3.00
CA PHE A 266 -6.91 -8.70 1.83
C PHE A 266 -5.62 -8.46 1.03
N GLN A 267 -4.54 -9.11 1.48
CA GLN A 267 -3.59 -9.62 0.48
C GLN A 267 -4.42 -10.36 -0.55
N ASP A 268 -4.33 -9.98 -1.82
CA ASP A 268 -4.83 -10.81 -2.90
C ASP A 268 -3.68 -11.79 -3.18
N PRO A 269 -3.55 -12.92 -2.44
CA PRO A 269 -2.39 -13.81 -2.53
C PRO A 269 -2.16 -14.28 -3.97
N ASP A 270 -3.24 -14.31 -4.75
CA ASP A 270 -3.28 -14.76 -6.13
C ASP A 270 -3.00 -13.66 -7.15
N MET A 271 -2.81 -12.42 -6.69
CA MET A 271 -2.52 -11.24 -7.50
C MET A 271 -3.52 -11.14 -8.66
N MET A 272 -4.82 -11.17 -8.37
CA MET A 272 -5.88 -11.12 -9.39
C MET A 272 -5.95 -9.75 -10.07
N GLU A 273 -5.65 -8.69 -9.34
CA GLU A 273 -5.73 -7.31 -9.85
C GLU A 273 -4.39 -6.72 -10.30
N ALA A 274 -3.26 -7.34 -9.94
CA ALA A 274 -1.93 -6.82 -10.25
C ALA A 274 -1.72 -6.60 -11.76
N GLU A 275 -1.31 -5.42 -12.20
CA GLU A 275 -1.08 -5.14 -13.63
C GLU A 275 0.06 -6.01 -14.19
N GLY A 276 -0.10 -6.57 -15.39
CA GLY A 276 0.99 -7.24 -16.10
C GLY A 276 1.40 -8.66 -15.62
N VAL A 277 0.87 -9.16 -14.49
CA VAL A 277 1.27 -10.47 -13.93
C VAL A 277 0.25 -11.56 -14.28
N VAL A 278 0.69 -12.69 -14.82
CA VAL A 278 -0.18 -13.87 -15.05
C VAL A 278 0.28 -15.04 -14.20
N THR A 279 -0.56 -15.45 -13.25
CA THR A 279 -0.39 -16.64 -12.39
C THR A 279 -1.37 -17.74 -12.83
N GLN A 280 -1.28 -18.94 -12.25
CA GLN A 280 -2.25 -20.00 -12.52
C GLN A 280 -3.63 -19.66 -11.93
N ALA A 281 -3.67 -19.05 -10.75
CA ALA A 281 -4.89 -18.64 -10.08
C ALA A 281 -5.64 -17.53 -10.85
N ASN A 282 -4.90 -16.54 -11.39
CA ASN A 282 -5.54 -15.39 -12.03
C ASN A 282 -5.82 -15.57 -13.54
N ARG A 283 -5.25 -16.58 -14.23
CA ARG A 283 -5.33 -16.70 -15.70
C ARG A 283 -6.75 -16.62 -16.25
N ALA A 284 -7.74 -17.17 -15.54
CA ALA A 284 -9.14 -17.18 -15.95
C ALA A 284 -9.81 -15.80 -15.82
N SER A 285 -9.44 -15.02 -14.80
CA SER A 285 -9.98 -13.68 -14.56
C SER A 285 -9.25 -12.58 -15.35
N ARG A 286 -8.07 -12.89 -15.93
CA ARG A 286 -7.28 -11.92 -16.71
C ARG A 286 -7.99 -11.42 -17.95
N ARG A 287 -7.88 -10.10 -18.16
CA ARG A 287 -8.42 -9.39 -19.31
C ARG A 287 -7.36 -8.54 -20.00
N LEU A 288 -7.54 -8.34 -21.29
CA LEU A 288 -6.82 -7.35 -22.09
C LEU A 288 -7.71 -6.12 -22.20
N TRP A 289 -7.24 -5.02 -21.64
CA TRP A 289 -7.84 -3.70 -21.73
C TRP A 289 -7.35 -2.98 -22.97
N LEU A 290 -8.29 -2.54 -23.79
CA LEU A 290 -8.07 -2.00 -25.13
C LEU A 290 -8.61 -0.57 -25.18
N GLY A 291 -7.76 0.38 -25.54
CA GLY A 291 -8.19 1.75 -25.80
C GLY A 291 -8.69 1.89 -27.23
N LEU A 292 -9.91 2.36 -27.39
CA LEU A 292 -10.52 2.60 -28.69
C LEU A 292 -10.18 4.01 -29.18
N LYS A 293 -10.07 4.16 -30.50
CA LYS A 293 -9.78 5.45 -31.15
C LYS A 293 -11.00 5.98 -31.88
N TYR A 294 -11.14 7.29 -31.79
CA TYR A 294 -12.18 8.06 -32.46
C TYR A 294 -11.53 9.25 -33.17
N TYR A 295 -11.97 9.52 -34.39
CA TYR A 295 -11.56 10.69 -35.15
C TYR A 295 -12.80 11.38 -35.70
N GLN A 296 -12.94 12.69 -35.44
CA GLN A 296 -14.11 13.48 -35.85
C GLN A 296 -15.44 12.80 -35.48
N SER A 297 -15.55 12.33 -34.23
CA SER A 297 -16.72 11.63 -33.69
C SER A 297 -17.09 10.31 -34.38
N SER A 298 -16.21 9.79 -35.23
CA SER A 298 -16.37 8.51 -35.92
C SER A 298 -15.33 7.49 -35.39
N PRO A 299 -15.71 6.22 -35.20
CA PRO A 299 -14.77 5.19 -34.75
C PRO A 299 -13.73 4.89 -35.82
N VAL A 300 -12.46 4.74 -35.41
CA VAL A 300 -11.38 4.28 -36.31
C VAL A 300 -11.55 2.80 -36.66
N LEU A 301 -12.05 2.00 -35.71
CA LEU A 301 -12.44 0.61 -35.95
C LEU A 301 -13.95 0.57 -36.21
N SER A 302 -14.36 0.61 -37.46
CA SER A 302 -15.78 0.63 -37.82
C SER A 302 -16.40 -0.76 -37.87
N LYS A 303 -15.64 -1.76 -38.34
CA LYS A 303 -16.14 -3.12 -38.54
C LYS A 303 -15.04 -4.16 -38.37
N ALA A 304 -15.38 -5.27 -37.73
CA ALA A 304 -14.50 -6.42 -37.56
C ALA A 304 -15.22 -7.68 -38.02
N LYS A 305 -14.84 -8.24 -39.17
CA LYS A 305 -15.53 -9.36 -39.81
C LYS A 305 -14.63 -10.60 -39.92
N MET A 306 -15.15 -11.74 -39.47
CA MET A 306 -14.50 -13.05 -39.65
C MET A 306 -14.41 -13.45 -41.13
N ILE A 307 -13.25 -13.97 -41.53
CA ILE A 307 -13.05 -14.66 -42.82
C ILE A 307 -13.18 -16.16 -42.59
N SER A 308 -12.22 -16.77 -41.87
CA SER A 308 -12.30 -18.17 -41.49
C SER A 308 -13.29 -18.34 -40.34
N LYS A 309 -14.34 -19.13 -40.55
CA LYS A 309 -15.32 -19.47 -39.51
C LYS A 309 -14.98 -20.83 -38.88
N PRO A 310 -15.46 -21.12 -37.66
CA PRO A 310 -15.29 -22.44 -37.05
C PRO A 310 -15.77 -23.58 -37.96
N THR A 311 -16.88 -23.36 -38.67
CA THR A 311 -17.50 -24.32 -39.61
C THR A 311 -16.75 -24.47 -40.93
N LYS A 312 -16.04 -23.43 -41.37
CA LYS A 312 -15.27 -23.42 -42.62
C LYS A 312 -14.00 -22.61 -42.46
N ARG A 313 -12.89 -23.33 -42.31
CA ARG A 313 -11.53 -22.76 -42.24
C ARG A 313 -10.96 -22.65 -43.64
N ILE A 314 -10.39 -21.49 -43.95
CA ILE A 314 -9.79 -21.21 -45.25
C ILE A 314 -8.27 -21.10 -45.05
N TRP A 315 -7.50 -21.56 -46.01
CA TRP A 315 -6.05 -21.42 -46.05
C TRP A 315 -5.66 -20.77 -47.36
N LEU A 316 -4.74 -19.80 -47.31
CA LEU A 316 -4.31 -19.03 -48.47
C LEU A 316 -2.79 -19.13 -48.62
N SER A 317 -2.35 -19.36 -49.86
CA SER A 317 -0.93 -19.27 -50.21
C SER A 317 -0.47 -17.81 -50.26
N SER A 318 0.84 -17.57 -50.23
CA SER A 318 1.40 -16.22 -50.40
C SER A 318 1.00 -15.59 -51.75
N GLY A 319 0.86 -16.40 -52.80
CA GLY A 319 0.35 -15.97 -54.11
C GLY A 319 -1.12 -15.54 -54.08
N ASP A 320 -1.96 -16.24 -53.32
CA ASP A 320 -3.38 -15.89 -53.13
C ASP A 320 -3.53 -14.60 -52.32
N LEU A 321 -2.73 -14.44 -51.26
CA LEU A 321 -2.67 -13.20 -50.50
C LEU A 321 -2.23 -12.02 -51.37
N ALA A 322 -1.26 -12.22 -52.26
CA ALA A 322 -0.83 -11.19 -53.20
C ALA A 322 -1.95 -10.77 -54.17
N ARG A 323 -2.81 -11.71 -54.60
CA ARG A 323 -4.01 -11.39 -55.40
C ARG A 323 -5.00 -10.54 -54.59
N ILE A 324 -5.31 -10.95 -53.37
CA ILE A 324 -6.24 -10.26 -52.47
C ILE A 324 -5.81 -8.82 -52.17
N VAL A 325 -4.53 -8.64 -51.84
CA VAL A 325 -3.94 -7.32 -51.55
C VAL A 325 -3.97 -6.39 -52.77
N ARG A 326 -3.87 -6.95 -53.99
CA ARG A 326 -3.94 -6.22 -55.27
C ARG A 326 -5.36 -6.02 -55.79
N GLY A 327 -6.39 -6.29 -54.99
CA GLY A 327 -7.78 -6.07 -55.40
C GLY A 327 -8.39 -7.19 -56.25
N ARG A 328 -7.77 -8.38 -56.32
CA ARG A 328 -8.31 -9.56 -57.03
C ARG A 328 -8.81 -10.61 -56.05
N ASN A 329 -9.84 -11.35 -56.45
CA ASN A 329 -10.35 -12.48 -55.64
C ASN A 329 -9.32 -13.62 -55.59
N ALA A 330 -9.27 -14.34 -54.48
CA ALA A 330 -8.60 -15.63 -54.39
C ALA A 330 -9.56 -16.67 -53.79
N GLY A 331 -10.05 -17.56 -54.66
CA GLY A 331 -11.13 -18.48 -54.31
C GLY A 331 -12.38 -17.72 -53.84
N GLU A 332 -12.86 -18.06 -52.64
CA GLU A 332 -14.04 -17.43 -52.02
C GLU A 332 -13.73 -16.13 -51.26
N VAL A 333 -12.45 -15.83 -51.05
CA VAL A 333 -12.03 -14.65 -50.27
C VAL A 333 -12.00 -13.44 -51.18
N LYS A 334 -12.89 -12.48 -50.89
CA LYS A 334 -12.98 -11.18 -51.57
C LYS A 334 -11.68 -10.37 -51.37
N PRO A 335 -11.35 -9.43 -52.26
CA PRO A 335 -10.13 -8.65 -52.17
C PRO A 335 -10.24 -7.62 -51.05
N LEU A 336 -9.11 -7.03 -50.64
CA LEU A 336 -9.11 -5.80 -49.83
C LEU A 336 -9.51 -4.63 -50.73
N THR A 337 -10.65 -4.01 -50.44
CA THR A 337 -11.22 -2.96 -51.31
C THR A 337 -11.33 -1.62 -50.61
N GLN A 338 -11.35 -1.62 -49.28
CA GLN A 338 -11.46 -0.39 -48.50
C GLN A 338 -10.08 0.15 -48.15
N ILE A 339 -9.97 1.48 -48.13
CA ILE A 339 -8.76 2.19 -47.73
C ILE A 339 -8.57 1.98 -46.22
N GLY A 340 -7.35 1.63 -45.80
CA GLY A 340 -7.05 1.32 -44.40
C GLY A 340 -7.50 -0.07 -43.94
N GLU A 341 -8.16 -0.85 -44.79
CA GLU A 341 -8.59 -2.19 -44.46
C GLU A 341 -7.41 -3.15 -44.34
N ILE A 342 -7.40 -3.90 -43.22
CA ILE A 342 -6.40 -4.92 -42.95
C ILE A 342 -7.03 -6.30 -42.89
N MET A 343 -6.22 -7.32 -43.17
CA MET A 343 -6.57 -8.72 -42.96
C MET A 343 -5.54 -9.36 -42.04
N ALA A 344 -5.99 -9.86 -40.90
CA ALA A 344 -5.14 -10.58 -39.95
C ALA A 344 -5.03 -12.04 -40.36
N ILE A 345 -3.81 -12.57 -40.41
CA ILE A 345 -3.48 -13.91 -40.87
C ILE A 345 -2.74 -14.65 -39.76
N SER A 346 -3.22 -15.85 -39.44
CA SER A 346 -2.52 -16.82 -38.61
C SER A 346 -1.45 -17.53 -39.43
N THR A 347 -0.19 -17.29 -39.09
CA THR A 347 0.98 -17.96 -39.70
C THR A 347 1.72 -18.80 -38.65
N ASP A 348 2.72 -19.55 -39.10
CA ASP A 348 3.70 -20.25 -38.27
C ASP A 348 4.51 -19.30 -37.38
N ARG A 349 4.72 -18.04 -37.82
CA ARG A 349 5.46 -17.01 -37.09
C ARG A 349 4.58 -16.07 -36.25
N GLY A 350 3.31 -16.43 -36.06
CA GLY A 350 2.33 -15.64 -35.31
C GLY A 350 1.29 -14.94 -36.19
N ILE A 351 0.57 -13.98 -35.60
CA ILE A 351 -0.45 -13.22 -36.33
C ILE A 351 0.23 -12.05 -37.04
N MET A 352 -0.03 -11.95 -38.33
CA MET A 352 0.57 -10.96 -39.21
C MET A 352 -0.50 -10.33 -40.10
N GLU A 353 -0.20 -9.17 -40.66
CA GLU A 353 -1.08 -8.50 -41.62
C GLU A 353 -0.82 -9.07 -43.04
N ALA A 354 -1.84 -9.06 -43.89
CA ALA A 354 -1.77 -9.69 -45.21
C ALA A 354 -0.65 -9.17 -46.14
N ARG A 355 -0.36 -7.87 -46.14
CA ARG A 355 0.75 -7.28 -46.90
C ARG A 355 2.09 -7.73 -46.32
N GLU A 356 2.22 -7.75 -44.99
CA GLU A 356 3.44 -8.27 -44.31
C GLU A 356 3.68 -9.75 -44.65
N CYS A 357 2.63 -10.57 -44.76
CA CYS A 357 2.73 -11.95 -45.21
C CYS A 357 3.19 -12.06 -46.67
N VAL A 358 2.68 -11.21 -47.56
CA VAL A 358 3.08 -11.18 -48.98
C VAL A 358 4.54 -10.79 -49.14
N GLU A 359 5.00 -9.78 -48.40
CA GLU A 359 6.41 -9.35 -48.38
C GLU A 359 7.34 -10.48 -47.96
N ARG A 360 6.96 -11.22 -46.90
CA ARG A 360 7.75 -12.35 -46.40
C ARG A 360 7.54 -13.66 -47.18
N LYS A 361 6.64 -13.66 -48.18
CA LYS A 361 6.24 -14.84 -48.96
C LYS A 361 5.69 -15.99 -48.10
N ILE A 362 5.00 -15.67 -47.01
CA ILE A 362 4.40 -16.63 -46.08
C ILE A 362 2.88 -16.71 -46.32
N GLY A 363 2.34 -17.92 -46.37
CA GLY A 363 0.90 -18.17 -46.43
C GLY A 363 0.31 -18.39 -45.04
N GLY A 364 -1.00 -18.57 -44.95
CA GLY A 364 -1.62 -18.86 -43.65
C GLY A 364 -3.13 -18.88 -43.68
N GLN A 365 -3.70 -18.95 -42.48
CA GLN A 365 -5.15 -18.92 -42.29
C GLN A 365 -5.61 -17.46 -42.12
N PRO A 366 -6.40 -16.89 -43.05
CA PRO A 366 -7.03 -15.59 -42.83
C PRO A 366 -8.07 -15.66 -41.70
N LEU A 367 -7.91 -14.83 -40.68
CA LEU A 367 -8.75 -14.81 -39.47
C LEU A 367 -9.93 -13.86 -39.64
N CYS A 368 -9.63 -12.56 -39.72
CA CYS A 368 -10.62 -11.50 -39.80
C CYS A 368 -10.12 -10.32 -40.63
N ARG A 369 -11.06 -9.47 -41.06
CA ARG A 369 -10.82 -8.18 -41.71
C ARG A 369 -11.31 -7.08 -40.77
N VAL A 370 -10.53 -6.02 -40.67
CA VAL A 370 -10.84 -4.88 -39.82
C VAL A 370 -10.62 -3.59 -40.62
N TRP A 371 -11.56 -2.66 -40.53
CA TRP A 371 -11.51 -1.34 -41.16
C TRP A 371 -12.40 -0.34 -40.43
#